data_AF-A0A2V8P5T5-F1
#
_entry.id   AF-A0A2V8P5T5-F1
#
_cell.length_a   1.000
_cell.length_b   1.000
_cell.length_c   1.000
_cell.angle_alpha   90.00
_cell.angle_beta   90.00
_cell.angle_gamma   90.00
#
_symmetry.space_group_name_H-M   'P 1'
#
loop_
_entity.id
_entity.type
_entity.pdbx_description
1 polymer ?
#
loop_
_entity_poly.entity_id
_entity_poly.type
_entity_poly.pdbx_seq_one_letter_code
_entity_poly.pdbx_strand_id
1 'polypeptide(L)'
;MRNTKTYHAISAPMLALLALLLFGATTITAAPGDLDPTFGIGGRLIDGGGFAHDVAVQSDGKIVVVGGHLADLVVARYNPNGSPDVTFGFGTGKVITDLGRQEYEWNIVIQPDGKIVAGGVSVRNGAASFLIVRYNSDGSFDTGFGGGTGKVLTALPCGDTDENYGADFTIQPDGKFVGAVKFEYCPGQLIRYISDGSLDVSFGNHGFVTLANGTSSLNSVFIQPNGKVIWGFEYSGVYRYEPNGSPDLSFGSDGHVLCPFLVLTSVIIQPDGKIVAFGGWNGNSYALVRYNINGSPDTSFGLNGLVTAPIGVYLGSAAIQPDGKIVAAGSSKGINGTSDFTLVRYNGDGSLDGTFGGGDGITTVDFNNSSDGASDVALDSQGRAVVVGASGGMFAIARFLGDPTPTLTCPNPIDCADFFVRQHYRDFLNREPDAAGLAYWTDQINSCSGDPQCIETKRINISAAYFLSIEFQQTGYLVYRLYKAAYGNLPGAPVPIRLNEFLPDTRGIGQGVVVNQRITGE
;
A
#
# COMPACT_ATOMS: atom_id res chain seq x y z
N MET A 1 -45.67 -13.12 -74.91
CA MET A 1 -46.79 -13.73 -74.15
C MET A 1 -46.23 -14.39 -72.90
N ARG A 2 -46.90 -14.19 -71.76
CA ARG A 2 -46.47 -14.56 -70.41
C ARG A 2 -46.03 -16.02 -70.30
N ASN A 3 -45.02 -16.28 -69.47
CA ASN A 3 -45.22 -17.22 -68.35
C ASN A 3 -44.20 -17.01 -67.21
N THR A 4 -44.79 -16.74 -66.05
CA THR A 4 -44.29 -16.68 -64.68
C THR A 4 -43.45 -17.88 -64.28
N LYS A 5 -42.26 -17.65 -63.71
CA LYS A 5 -41.56 -18.63 -62.88
C LYS A 5 -41.80 -18.32 -61.41
N THR A 6 -42.37 -19.31 -60.73
CA THR A 6 -42.61 -19.44 -59.29
C THR A 6 -41.27 -19.45 -58.53
N TYR A 7 -41.13 -18.59 -57.53
CA TYR A 7 -40.08 -18.70 -56.52
C TYR A 7 -40.56 -19.67 -55.44
N HIS A 8 -39.87 -20.80 -55.29
CA HIS A 8 -40.07 -21.68 -54.13
C HIS A 8 -39.47 -21.02 -52.89
N ALA A 9 -40.33 -20.82 -51.90
CA ALA A 9 -39.97 -20.35 -50.57
C ALA A 9 -38.90 -21.26 -49.96
N ILE A 10 -37.82 -20.63 -49.48
CA ILE A 10 -36.87 -21.26 -48.56
C ILE A 10 -37.68 -21.59 -47.30
N SER A 11 -37.67 -22.86 -46.92
CA SER A 11 -38.41 -23.39 -45.79
C SER A 11 -37.93 -22.77 -44.47
N ALA A 12 -38.84 -22.73 -43.51
CA ALA A 12 -38.68 -22.07 -42.22
C ALA A 12 -37.68 -22.66 -41.20
N PRO A 13 -36.93 -23.79 -41.39
CA PRO A 13 -35.99 -24.21 -40.35
C PRO A 13 -34.60 -23.57 -40.47
N MET A 14 -34.30 -22.84 -41.55
CA MET A 14 -32.96 -22.24 -41.75
C MET A 14 -32.79 -20.85 -41.11
N LEU A 15 -33.90 -20.15 -40.80
CA LEU A 15 -33.86 -18.91 -40.00
C LEU A 15 -33.79 -19.18 -38.49
N ALA A 16 -34.23 -20.34 -38.01
CA ALA A 16 -34.15 -20.71 -36.60
C ALA A 16 -32.72 -21.05 -36.14
N LEU A 17 -31.86 -21.53 -37.06
CA LEU A 17 -30.45 -21.81 -36.77
C LEU A 17 -29.58 -20.54 -36.73
N LEU A 18 -29.99 -19.47 -37.41
CA LEU A 18 -29.33 -18.15 -37.34
C LEU A 18 -29.83 -17.30 -36.16
N ALA A 19 -31.06 -17.52 -35.68
CA ALA A 19 -31.62 -16.84 -34.51
C ALA A 19 -31.12 -17.43 -33.17
N LEU A 20 -30.64 -18.67 -33.15
CA LEU A 20 -30.04 -19.29 -31.95
C LEU A 20 -28.59 -18.84 -31.67
N LEU A 21 -27.93 -18.18 -32.64
CA LEU A 21 -26.61 -17.56 -32.46
C LEU A 21 -26.66 -16.10 -31.98
N LEU A 22 -27.88 -15.56 -31.76
CA LEU A 22 -28.12 -14.20 -31.25
C LEU A 22 -28.63 -14.17 -29.81
N PHE A 23 -28.69 -15.32 -29.12
CA PHE A 23 -28.83 -15.35 -27.67
C PHE A 23 -27.49 -15.00 -27.04
N GLY A 24 -27.32 -13.70 -26.77
CA GLY A 24 -26.38 -13.10 -25.83
C GLY A 24 -25.05 -13.83 -25.69
N ALA A 25 -24.06 -13.43 -26.49
CA ALA A 25 -22.71 -13.40 -25.95
C ALA A 25 -22.77 -12.45 -24.74
N THR A 26 -23.04 -12.99 -23.56
CA THR A 26 -22.68 -12.33 -22.32
C THR A 26 -21.18 -12.12 -22.44
N THR A 27 -20.78 -10.90 -22.78
CA THR A 27 -19.42 -10.47 -22.52
C THR A 27 -19.21 -10.74 -21.04
N ILE A 28 -18.41 -11.75 -20.70
CA ILE A 28 -17.92 -11.92 -19.35
C ILE A 28 -17.07 -10.68 -19.12
N THR A 29 -17.67 -9.66 -18.52
CA THR A 29 -16.97 -8.47 -18.09
C THR A 29 -16.09 -8.92 -16.94
N ALA A 30 -14.79 -8.71 -17.06
CA ALA A 30 -13.86 -9.06 -16.01
C ALA A 30 -14.30 -8.39 -14.70
N ALA A 31 -14.43 -9.20 -13.65
CA ALA A 31 -14.94 -8.83 -12.34
C ALA A 31 -13.79 -8.47 -11.39
N PRO A 32 -14.07 -7.82 -10.25
CA PRO A 32 -13.07 -7.61 -9.22
C PRO A 32 -12.47 -8.95 -8.76
N GLY A 33 -11.14 -9.00 -8.67
CA GLY A 33 -10.39 -10.23 -8.36
C GLY A 33 -10.08 -11.10 -9.57
N ASP A 34 -10.62 -10.82 -10.76
CA ASP A 34 -10.12 -11.46 -11.97
C ASP A 34 -8.70 -10.98 -12.28
N LEU A 35 -7.90 -11.86 -12.87
CA LEU A 35 -6.60 -11.49 -13.40
C LEU A 35 -6.73 -10.44 -14.51
N ASP A 36 -5.90 -9.39 -14.45
CA ASP A 36 -5.89 -8.33 -15.43
C ASP A 36 -5.30 -8.82 -16.75
N PRO A 37 -6.11 -9.02 -17.81
CA PRO A 37 -5.63 -9.59 -19.07
C PRO A 37 -4.64 -8.67 -19.81
N THR A 38 -4.51 -7.40 -19.40
CA THR A 38 -3.58 -6.42 -19.99
C THR A 38 -2.17 -6.48 -19.37
N PHE A 39 -1.97 -7.31 -18.35
CA PHE A 39 -0.70 -7.48 -17.67
C PHE A 39 -0.03 -8.81 -18.03
N GLY A 40 1.22 -8.77 -18.48
CA GLY A 40 1.99 -9.97 -18.80
C GLY A 40 1.24 -10.91 -19.76
N ILE A 41 1.22 -12.20 -19.41
CA ILE A 41 0.46 -13.22 -20.14
C ILE A 41 -0.77 -13.57 -19.29
N GLY A 42 -1.93 -13.01 -19.67
CA GLY A 42 -3.21 -13.30 -19.00
C GLY A 42 -3.22 -12.93 -17.51
N GLY A 43 -2.59 -11.81 -17.16
CA GLY A 43 -2.47 -11.29 -15.79
C GLY A 43 -1.29 -11.81 -14.99
N ARG A 44 -0.43 -12.65 -15.58
CA ARG A 44 0.71 -13.29 -14.92
C ARG A 44 2.03 -12.91 -15.58
N LEU A 45 3.08 -12.86 -14.78
CA LEU A 45 4.45 -12.73 -15.22
C LEU A 45 5.36 -13.61 -14.34
N ILE A 46 6.28 -14.30 -15.00
CA ILE A 46 7.39 -15.02 -14.34
C ILE A 46 8.68 -14.46 -14.91
N ASP A 47 9.62 -14.16 -14.03
CA ASP A 47 10.90 -13.60 -14.44
C ASP A 47 12.05 -14.17 -13.59
N GLY A 48 13.24 -14.25 -14.19
CA GLY A 48 14.45 -14.67 -13.48
C GLY A 48 14.84 -13.63 -12.43
N GLY A 49 15.17 -14.05 -11.22
CA GLY A 49 15.44 -13.10 -10.13
C GLY A 49 15.48 -13.72 -8.74
N GLY A 50 15.11 -15.00 -8.60
CA GLY A 50 15.02 -15.69 -7.32
C GLY A 50 13.65 -15.50 -6.68
N PHE A 51 13.59 -15.15 -5.40
CA PHE A 51 12.33 -14.92 -4.66
C PHE A 51 12.00 -13.43 -4.62
N ALA A 52 10.79 -13.04 -5.03
CA ALA A 52 10.34 -11.66 -4.84
C ALA A 52 9.77 -11.53 -3.42
N HIS A 53 10.20 -10.48 -2.71
CA HIS A 53 9.82 -10.26 -1.31
C HIS A 53 8.84 -9.09 -1.16
N ASP A 54 9.05 -8.01 -1.90
CA ASP A 54 8.28 -6.78 -1.72
C ASP A 54 8.08 -6.05 -3.06
N VAL A 55 6.99 -5.29 -3.18
CA VAL A 55 6.59 -4.59 -4.39
C VAL A 55 6.08 -3.19 -4.08
N ALA A 56 6.44 -2.24 -4.92
CA ALA A 56 5.89 -0.89 -4.88
C ALA A 56 5.54 -0.39 -6.28
N VAL A 57 4.45 0.37 -6.39
CA VAL A 57 4.00 0.96 -7.65
C VAL A 57 4.32 2.45 -7.66
N GLN A 58 5.06 2.90 -8.68
CA GLN A 58 5.37 4.30 -8.91
C GLN A 58 4.12 5.07 -9.38
N SER A 59 4.13 6.40 -9.21
CA SER A 59 3.02 7.27 -9.60
C SER A 59 2.73 7.26 -11.11
N ASP A 60 3.72 6.88 -11.93
CA ASP A 60 3.58 6.69 -13.38
C ASP A 60 3.08 5.28 -13.76
N GLY A 61 2.76 4.45 -12.77
CA GLY A 61 2.27 3.09 -12.92
C GLY A 61 3.36 2.03 -13.16
N LYS A 62 4.65 2.40 -13.18
CA LYS A 62 5.72 1.39 -13.20
C LYS A 62 5.73 0.60 -11.89
N ILE A 63 6.08 -0.67 -11.99
CA ILE A 63 6.09 -1.61 -10.88
C ILE A 63 7.54 -1.91 -10.55
N VAL A 64 7.93 -1.66 -9.29
CA VAL A 64 9.27 -1.96 -8.77
C VAL A 64 9.14 -3.16 -7.84
N VAL A 65 9.94 -4.19 -8.08
CA VAL A 65 9.96 -5.42 -7.30
C VAL A 65 11.35 -5.58 -6.72
N VAL A 66 11.42 -5.96 -5.45
CA VAL A 66 12.67 -6.33 -4.81
C VAL A 66 12.64 -7.81 -4.39
N GLY A 67 13.81 -8.42 -4.45
CA GLY A 67 14.01 -9.80 -4.05
C GLY A 67 15.49 -10.12 -4.00
N GLY A 68 15.83 -11.40 -4.06
CA GLY A 68 17.23 -11.81 -4.08
C GLY A 68 17.54 -12.98 -5.00
N HIS A 69 18.76 -12.94 -5.54
CA HIS A 69 19.34 -13.98 -6.37
C HIS A 69 20.71 -14.34 -5.84
N LEU A 70 20.92 -15.59 -5.43
CA LEU A 70 22.19 -16.06 -4.85
C LEU A 70 22.69 -15.22 -3.66
N ALA A 71 21.75 -14.75 -2.82
CA ALA A 71 21.97 -13.84 -1.69
C ALA A 71 22.37 -12.39 -2.04
N ASP A 72 22.33 -11.99 -3.31
CA ASP A 72 22.45 -10.58 -3.72
C ASP A 72 21.08 -9.92 -3.81
N LEU A 73 21.03 -8.62 -3.46
CA LEU A 73 19.84 -7.78 -3.63
C LEU A 73 19.53 -7.57 -5.13
N VAL A 74 18.30 -7.88 -5.54
CA VAL A 74 17.80 -7.64 -6.89
C VAL A 74 16.66 -6.61 -6.83
N VAL A 75 16.79 -5.53 -7.59
CA VAL A 75 15.71 -4.57 -7.86
C VAL A 75 15.34 -4.67 -9.33
N ALA A 76 14.11 -5.08 -9.62
CA ALA A 76 13.56 -5.16 -10.97
C ALA A 76 12.49 -4.09 -11.18
N ARG A 77 12.41 -3.53 -12.39
CA ARG A 77 11.35 -2.59 -12.75
C ARG A 77 10.64 -3.00 -14.03
N TYR A 78 9.32 -2.94 -13.98
CA TYR A 78 8.41 -3.29 -15.06
C TYR A 78 7.51 -2.12 -15.43
N ASN A 79 7.12 -2.08 -16.68
CA ASN A 79 6.11 -1.16 -17.18
C ASN A 79 4.71 -1.55 -16.67
N PRO A 80 3.70 -0.65 -16.78
CA PRO A 80 2.33 -0.97 -16.39
C PRO A 80 1.70 -2.15 -17.14
N ASN A 81 2.26 -2.64 -18.24
CA ASN A 81 1.79 -3.85 -18.93
C ASN A 81 2.55 -5.12 -18.52
N GLY A 82 3.51 -5.01 -17.59
CA GLY A 82 4.38 -6.10 -17.16
C GLY A 82 5.65 -6.29 -18.01
N SER A 83 5.86 -5.58 -19.11
CA SER A 83 7.13 -5.71 -19.84
C SER A 83 8.29 -5.07 -19.06
N PRO A 84 9.50 -5.67 -19.04
CA PRO A 84 10.66 -5.07 -18.38
C PRO A 84 10.90 -3.62 -18.82
N ASP A 85 11.21 -2.73 -17.88
CA ASP A 85 11.55 -1.34 -18.17
C ASP A 85 13.02 -1.21 -18.57
N VAL A 86 13.29 -1.21 -19.87
CA VAL A 86 14.65 -1.09 -20.43
C VAL A 86 15.30 0.27 -20.15
N THR A 87 14.60 1.26 -19.60
CA THR A 87 15.23 2.52 -19.14
C THR A 87 15.87 2.38 -17.75
N PHE A 88 15.64 1.26 -17.07
CA PHE A 88 16.19 0.95 -15.75
C PHE A 88 17.31 -0.08 -15.84
N GLY A 89 18.30 0.01 -14.94
CA GLY A 89 19.31 -1.03 -14.77
C GLY A 89 20.16 -1.24 -16.02
N PHE A 90 20.60 -0.14 -16.64
CA PHE A 90 21.48 -0.13 -17.82
C PHE A 90 20.93 -0.94 -19.01
N GLY A 91 19.61 -0.89 -19.25
CA GLY A 91 18.99 -1.58 -20.38
C GLY A 91 18.35 -2.92 -20.04
N THR A 92 18.60 -3.45 -18.84
CA THR A 92 18.16 -4.80 -18.46
C THR A 92 16.81 -4.83 -17.76
N GLY A 93 16.34 -3.69 -17.24
CA GLY A 93 15.19 -3.63 -16.34
C GLY A 93 15.49 -4.10 -14.92
N LYS A 94 16.75 -4.41 -14.60
CA LYS A 94 17.16 -4.93 -13.29
C LYS A 94 18.50 -4.37 -12.82
N VAL A 95 18.65 -4.28 -11.50
CA VAL A 95 19.91 -3.99 -10.84
C VAL A 95 20.17 -5.10 -9.84
N ILE A 96 21.33 -5.74 -9.93
CA ILE A 96 21.82 -6.69 -8.95
C ILE A 96 22.94 -5.99 -8.17
N THR A 97 22.77 -5.90 -6.86
CA THR A 97 23.71 -5.22 -5.97
C THR A 97 24.37 -6.24 -5.05
N ASP A 98 25.58 -6.64 -5.44
CA ASP A 98 26.49 -7.44 -4.61
C ASP A 98 27.22 -6.54 -3.60
N LEU A 99 27.12 -6.89 -2.31
CA LEU A 99 27.83 -6.21 -1.21
C LEU A 99 28.99 -7.05 -0.64
N GLY A 100 29.30 -8.18 -1.27
CA GLY A 100 30.28 -9.18 -0.85
C GLY A 100 29.86 -9.86 0.45
N ARG A 101 28.56 -9.94 0.70
CA ARG A 101 27.92 -10.42 1.93
C ARG A 101 26.69 -11.21 1.52
N GLN A 102 26.04 -11.87 2.49
CA GLN A 102 24.74 -12.47 2.24
C GLN A 102 23.67 -11.45 2.63
N GLU A 103 22.82 -11.08 1.68
CA GLU A 103 21.67 -10.21 1.92
C GLU A 103 20.38 -11.02 2.10
N TYR A 104 19.53 -10.58 3.02
CA TYR A 104 18.24 -11.20 3.35
C TYR A 104 17.18 -10.12 3.65
N GLU A 105 15.91 -10.53 3.70
CA GLU A 105 14.77 -9.71 4.16
C GLU A 105 14.62 -8.38 3.39
N TRP A 106 14.35 -8.48 2.08
CA TRP A 106 14.33 -7.34 1.19
C TRP A 106 12.99 -6.61 1.17
N ASN A 107 13.05 -5.29 1.39
CA ASN A 107 11.90 -4.39 1.30
C ASN A 107 12.21 -3.21 0.37
N ILE A 108 11.18 -2.56 -0.15
CA ILE A 108 11.27 -1.47 -1.11
C ILE A 108 10.30 -0.35 -0.77
N VAL A 109 10.78 0.88 -0.84
CA VAL A 109 9.95 2.08 -0.74
C VAL A 109 10.32 3.07 -1.82
N ILE A 110 9.31 3.77 -2.34
CA ILE A 110 9.48 4.78 -3.38
C ILE A 110 9.35 6.16 -2.72
N GLN A 111 10.37 7.00 -2.88
CA GLN A 111 10.32 8.39 -2.42
C GLN A 111 9.43 9.24 -3.36
N PRO A 112 8.83 10.34 -2.88
CA PRO A 112 8.01 11.22 -3.71
C PRO A 112 8.73 11.82 -4.94
N ASP A 113 10.06 11.92 -4.89
CA ASP A 113 10.90 12.38 -6.00
C ASP A 113 11.20 11.29 -7.04
N GLY A 114 10.66 10.08 -6.85
CA GLY A 114 10.83 8.93 -7.74
C GLY A 114 12.10 8.11 -7.49
N LYS A 115 12.91 8.46 -6.47
CA LYS A 115 14.02 7.58 -6.05
C LYS A 115 13.48 6.30 -5.42
N ILE A 116 14.23 5.23 -5.62
CA ILE A 116 13.90 3.88 -5.17
C ILE A 116 14.85 3.55 -4.03
N VAL A 117 14.32 3.16 -2.87
CA VAL A 117 15.12 2.78 -1.72
C VAL A 117 14.81 1.33 -1.42
N ALA A 118 15.84 0.48 -1.39
CA ALA A 118 15.75 -0.91 -0.99
C ALA A 118 16.46 -1.10 0.34
N GLY A 119 15.96 -2.00 1.18
CA GLY A 119 16.54 -2.28 2.48
C GLY A 119 16.47 -3.75 2.86
N GLY A 120 17.24 -4.13 3.87
CA GLY A 120 17.26 -5.49 4.39
C GLY A 120 18.40 -5.71 5.38
N VAL A 121 18.80 -6.97 5.56
CA VAL A 121 19.92 -7.34 6.44
C VAL A 121 21.07 -7.87 5.58
N SER A 122 22.29 -7.43 5.88
CA SER A 122 23.52 -7.93 5.23
C SER A 122 24.44 -8.56 6.26
N VAL A 123 24.83 -9.82 6.03
CA VAL A 123 25.56 -10.66 6.99
C VAL A 123 26.91 -11.08 6.43
N ARG A 124 27.95 -10.98 7.26
CA ARG A 124 29.29 -11.49 6.95
C ARG A 124 29.91 -12.16 8.16
N ASN A 125 30.21 -13.46 8.07
CA ASN A 125 30.87 -14.23 9.15
C ASN A 125 30.16 -14.05 10.50
N GLY A 126 28.82 -14.12 10.50
CA GLY A 126 27.97 -13.90 11.68
C GLY A 126 27.80 -12.44 12.10
N ALA A 127 28.45 -11.45 11.46
CA ALA A 127 28.22 -10.03 11.73
C ALA A 127 27.12 -9.46 10.83
N ALA A 128 25.98 -9.09 11.42
CA ALA A 128 24.85 -8.51 10.72
C ALA A 128 24.93 -6.97 10.65
N SER A 129 24.39 -6.40 9.59
CA SER A 129 24.25 -4.97 9.41
C SER A 129 22.89 -4.68 8.77
N PHE A 130 22.21 -3.63 9.23
CA PHE A 130 21.05 -3.13 8.51
C PHE A 130 21.53 -2.39 7.28
N LEU A 131 20.95 -2.75 6.13
CA LEU A 131 21.30 -2.24 4.81
C LEU A 131 20.19 -1.32 4.31
N ILE A 132 20.59 -0.15 3.81
CA ILE A 132 19.75 0.68 2.94
C ILE A 132 20.55 1.02 1.69
N VAL A 133 19.95 0.83 0.52
CA VAL A 133 20.50 1.23 -0.78
C VAL A 133 19.52 2.15 -1.48
N ARG A 134 20.00 3.31 -1.95
CA ARG A 134 19.18 4.25 -2.72
C ARG A 134 19.63 4.33 -4.16
N TYR A 135 18.65 4.19 -5.05
CA TYR A 135 18.79 4.24 -6.50
C TYR A 135 18.05 5.45 -7.06
N ASN A 136 18.61 6.02 -8.12
CA ASN A 136 17.94 6.98 -8.99
C ASN A 136 16.88 6.26 -9.84
N SER A 137 16.05 7.04 -10.53
CA SER A 137 15.00 6.52 -11.40
C SER A 137 15.51 5.77 -12.63
N ASP A 138 16.80 5.74 -12.92
CA ASP A 138 17.42 4.90 -13.97
C ASP A 138 18.08 3.63 -13.41
N GLY A 139 18.08 3.45 -12.08
CA GLY A 139 18.71 2.33 -11.39
C GLY A 139 20.19 2.54 -11.05
N SER A 140 20.77 3.68 -11.39
CA SER A 140 22.09 4.06 -10.86
C SER A 140 22.02 4.36 -9.37
N PHE A 141 23.12 4.18 -8.63
CA PHE A 141 23.18 4.55 -7.21
C PHE A 141 23.07 6.07 -7.03
N ASP A 142 22.32 6.51 -6.01
CA ASP A 142 22.25 7.93 -5.66
C ASP A 142 23.50 8.36 -4.87
N THR A 143 24.40 9.09 -5.53
CA THR A 143 25.63 9.62 -4.92
C THR A 143 25.37 10.74 -3.90
N GLY A 144 24.13 11.22 -3.74
CA GLY A 144 23.73 12.10 -2.64
C GLY A 144 23.42 11.36 -1.33
N PHE A 145 23.51 10.02 -1.31
CA PHE A 145 23.17 9.18 -0.18
C PHE A 145 24.37 8.38 0.34
N GLY A 146 24.36 8.05 1.63
CA GLY A 146 25.34 7.12 2.24
C GLY A 146 26.78 7.58 2.05
N GLY A 147 27.04 8.87 2.23
CA GLY A 147 28.38 9.46 2.08
C GLY A 147 28.94 9.40 0.66
N GLY A 148 28.10 9.36 -0.37
CA GLY A 148 28.53 9.32 -1.77
C GLY A 148 28.39 7.96 -2.45
N THR A 149 28.09 6.91 -1.68
CA THR A 149 28.12 5.52 -2.16
C THR A 149 26.76 5.03 -2.64
N GLY A 150 25.68 5.72 -2.30
CA GLY A 150 24.30 5.23 -2.48
C GLY A 150 23.91 4.10 -1.52
N LYS A 151 24.77 3.76 -0.56
CA LYS A 151 24.64 2.59 0.31
C LYS A 151 24.92 2.97 1.77
N VAL A 152 24.17 2.39 2.68
CA VAL A 152 24.35 2.54 4.13
C VAL A 152 24.35 1.15 4.75
N LEU A 153 25.41 0.84 5.49
CA LEU A 153 25.51 -0.37 6.31
C LEU A 153 25.68 0.05 7.76
N THR A 154 24.67 -0.21 8.58
CA THR A 154 24.71 0.09 10.01
C THR A 154 24.93 -1.19 10.77
N ALA A 155 26.07 -1.27 11.47
CA ALA A 155 26.40 -2.43 12.29
C ALA A 155 25.36 -2.59 13.41
N LEU A 156 24.90 -3.82 13.60
CA LEU A 156 23.93 -4.15 14.62
C LEU A 156 24.68 -4.66 15.87
N PRO A 157 24.20 -4.36 17.08
CA PRO A 157 24.95 -4.60 18.32
C PRO A 157 25.14 -6.08 18.66
N CYS A 158 24.51 -6.98 17.91
CA CYS A 158 24.75 -8.40 17.96
C CYS A 158 24.88 -8.93 16.53
N GLY A 159 25.76 -9.91 16.38
CA GLY A 159 25.85 -10.73 15.19
C GLY A 159 25.23 -12.08 15.50
N ASP A 160 24.34 -12.56 14.64
CA ASP A 160 23.76 -13.90 14.71
C ASP A 160 24.27 -14.71 13.52
N THR A 161 24.61 -15.98 13.77
CA THR A 161 24.91 -16.95 12.71
C THR A 161 23.65 -17.64 12.19
N ASP A 162 22.54 -17.53 12.91
CA ASP A 162 21.27 -18.12 12.49
C ASP A 162 20.58 -17.22 11.46
N GLU A 163 20.02 -17.85 10.42
CA GLU A 163 19.41 -17.20 9.25
C GLU A 163 18.01 -16.61 9.52
N ASN A 164 17.56 -16.61 10.77
CA ASN A 164 16.23 -16.12 11.16
C ASN A 164 16.26 -14.61 11.42
N TYR A 165 16.21 -13.85 10.32
CA TYR A 165 16.16 -12.39 10.33
C TYR A 165 14.75 -11.87 10.07
N GLY A 166 14.47 -10.72 10.63
CA GLY A 166 13.36 -9.87 10.22
C GLY A 166 13.89 -8.49 9.93
N ALA A 167 13.50 -7.91 8.80
CA ALA A 167 13.69 -6.49 8.59
C ALA A 167 12.52 -5.90 7.82
N ASP A 168 12.19 -4.66 8.15
CA ASP A 168 11.29 -3.82 7.38
C ASP A 168 11.74 -2.36 7.55
N PHE A 169 11.37 -1.48 6.62
CA PHE A 169 11.60 -0.06 6.79
C PHE A 169 10.59 0.78 6.02
N THR A 170 10.44 2.00 6.50
CA THR A 170 9.47 2.94 5.98
C THR A 170 10.04 4.35 5.94
N ILE A 171 9.38 5.24 5.20
CA ILE A 171 9.75 6.65 5.06
C ILE A 171 8.76 7.52 5.83
N GLN A 172 9.29 8.41 6.65
CA GLN A 172 8.52 9.47 7.27
C GLN A 172 8.24 10.60 6.26
N PRO A 173 7.15 11.38 6.42
CA PRO A 173 6.81 12.47 5.51
C PRO A 173 7.89 13.55 5.33
N ASP A 174 8.83 13.67 6.26
CA ASP A 174 9.98 14.58 6.22
C ASP A 174 11.20 13.98 5.47
N GLY A 175 11.06 12.78 4.91
CA GLY A 175 12.09 12.08 4.14
C GLY A 175 13.08 11.29 4.99
N LYS A 176 12.90 11.19 6.31
CA LYS A 176 13.67 10.29 7.17
C LYS A 176 13.24 8.84 6.96
N PHE A 177 14.14 7.90 7.22
CA PHE A 177 13.88 6.47 7.11
C PHE A 177 13.85 5.85 8.50
N VAL A 178 12.85 5.01 8.79
CA VAL A 178 12.79 4.21 10.02
C VAL A 178 12.83 2.75 9.63
N GLY A 179 13.90 2.05 10.00
CA GLY A 179 14.03 0.61 9.88
C GLY A 179 13.70 -0.10 11.18
N ALA A 180 13.13 -1.29 11.09
CA ALA A 180 12.91 -2.23 12.16
C ALA A 180 13.66 -3.52 11.84
N VAL A 181 14.47 -4.02 12.76
CA VAL A 181 15.29 -5.23 12.56
C VAL A 181 15.21 -6.14 13.77
N LYS A 182 15.18 -7.45 13.54
CA LYS A 182 15.16 -8.48 14.58
C LYS A 182 15.99 -9.69 14.16
N PHE A 183 16.66 -10.27 15.16
CA PHE A 183 17.38 -11.55 15.09
C PHE A 183 16.82 -12.46 16.17
N GLU A 184 16.80 -13.77 15.98
CA GLU A 184 16.25 -14.73 16.94
C GLU A 184 16.76 -14.51 18.38
N TYR A 185 18.06 -14.29 18.57
CA TYR A 185 18.68 -14.17 19.90
C TYR A 185 19.00 -12.76 20.35
N CYS A 186 18.58 -11.74 19.61
CA CYS A 186 18.90 -10.35 19.93
C CYS A 186 17.70 -9.48 20.27
N PRO A 187 17.90 -8.41 21.04
CA PRO A 187 16.97 -7.28 21.07
C PRO A 187 16.56 -6.84 19.66
N GLY A 188 15.26 -6.62 19.45
CA GLY A 188 14.81 -5.90 18.27
C GLY A 188 15.33 -4.46 18.28
N GLN A 189 15.58 -3.89 17.10
CA GLN A 189 16.01 -2.51 16.95
C GLN A 189 15.11 -1.72 16.01
N LEU A 190 14.66 -0.53 16.44
CA LEU A 190 14.33 0.54 15.49
C LEU A 190 15.58 1.37 15.25
N ILE A 191 15.79 1.74 13.99
CA ILE A 191 16.93 2.55 13.56
C ILE A 191 16.40 3.68 12.69
N ARG A 192 16.77 4.92 12.98
CA ARG A 192 16.34 6.07 12.17
C ARG A 192 17.49 6.73 11.43
N TYR A 193 17.25 7.06 10.17
CA TYR A 193 18.18 7.76 9.29
C TYR A 193 17.58 9.07 8.81
N ILE A 194 18.45 10.04 8.55
CA ILE A 194 18.11 11.29 7.86
C ILE A 194 17.99 11.01 6.36
N SER A 195 17.41 11.93 5.61
CA SER A 195 17.21 11.81 4.15
C SER A 195 18.50 11.60 3.35
N ASP A 196 19.68 11.86 3.89
CA ASP A 196 20.97 11.60 3.24
C ASP A 196 21.58 10.22 3.60
N GLY A 197 20.89 9.46 4.46
CA GLY A 197 21.32 8.13 4.91
C GLY A 197 22.24 8.16 6.13
N SER A 198 22.59 9.33 6.66
CA SER A 198 23.25 9.42 7.96
C SER A 198 22.30 9.05 9.09
N LEU A 199 22.84 8.51 10.18
CA LEU A 199 22.05 8.10 11.33
C LEU A 199 21.46 9.34 12.05
N ASP A 200 20.15 9.32 12.34
CA ASP A 200 19.50 10.39 13.08
C ASP A 200 19.75 10.24 14.58
N VAL A 201 20.82 10.88 15.06
CA VAL A 201 21.25 10.82 16.47
C VAL A 201 20.23 11.38 17.47
N SER A 202 19.18 12.08 17.00
CA SER A 202 18.09 12.57 17.86
C SER A 202 17.02 11.52 18.16
N PHE A 203 17.05 10.37 17.50
CA PHE A 203 16.09 9.29 17.69
C PHE A 203 16.56 8.31 18.76
N GLY A 204 15.71 8.05 19.75
CA GLY A 204 16.00 7.12 20.83
C GLY A 204 17.37 7.39 21.48
N ASN A 205 18.17 6.35 21.60
CA ASN A 205 19.56 6.44 22.02
C ASN A 205 20.49 6.49 20.79
N HIS A 206 20.85 7.70 20.36
CA HIS A 206 21.80 7.94 19.26
C HIS A 206 21.44 7.22 17.95
N GLY A 207 20.17 7.28 17.54
CA GLY A 207 19.67 6.68 16.31
C GLY A 207 19.00 5.32 16.49
N PHE A 208 19.04 4.76 17.70
CA PHE A 208 18.53 3.42 17.99
C PHE A 208 17.46 3.43 19.09
N VAL A 209 16.43 2.61 18.91
CA VAL A 209 15.56 2.16 20.01
C VAL A 209 15.72 0.66 20.13
N THR A 210 16.08 0.20 21.32
CA THR A 210 16.30 -1.23 21.61
C THR A 210 15.12 -1.79 22.40
N LEU A 211 14.61 -2.94 21.96
CA LEU A 211 13.53 -3.66 22.65
C LEU A 211 14.03 -4.81 23.53
N ALA A 212 13.12 -5.41 24.31
CA ALA A 212 13.41 -6.63 25.05
C ALA A 212 13.65 -7.83 24.10
N ASN A 213 14.29 -8.88 24.62
CA ASN A 213 14.56 -10.11 23.87
C ASN A 213 13.24 -10.86 23.59
N GLY A 214 13.00 -11.25 22.33
CA GLY A 214 11.89 -12.12 21.91
C GLY A 214 12.36 -13.16 20.89
N THR A 215 11.51 -14.12 20.49
CA THR A 215 11.92 -15.25 19.62
C THR A 215 11.36 -15.20 18.19
N SER A 216 10.54 -14.20 17.83
CA SER A 216 9.93 -14.10 16.50
C SER A 216 10.73 -13.19 15.57
N SER A 217 10.78 -13.54 14.28
CA SER A 217 11.48 -12.83 13.19
C SER A 217 10.58 -11.89 12.38
N LEU A 218 9.30 -11.70 12.73
CA LEU A 218 8.42 -10.82 11.95
C LEU A 218 8.60 -9.35 12.39
N ASN A 219 8.85 -8.48 11.40
CA ASN A 219 8.94 -7.03 11.58
C ASN A 219 8.08 -6.35 10.54
N SER A 220 7.18 -5.51 11.00
CA SER A 220 6.45 -4.59 10.12
C SER A 220 6.43 -3.21 10.76
N VAL A 221 6.86 -2.18 10.04
CA VAL A 221 7.02 -0.83 10.57
C VAL A 221 6.29 0.18 9.69
N PHE A 222 5.42 0.96 10.32
CA PHE A 222 4.58 1.95 9.63
C PHE A 222 4.61 3.29 10.35
N ILE A 223 4.42 4.36 9.57
CA ILE A 223 4.31 5.71 10.10
C ILE A 223 2.85 6.13 10.06
N GLN A 224 2.30 6.47 11.24
CA GLN A 224 1.01 7.13 11.32
C GLN A 224 1.10 8.56 10.76
N PRO A 225 -0.01 9.15 10.27
CA PRO A 225 0.00 10.52 9.71
C PRO A 225 0.55 11.60 10.67
N ASN A 226 0.47 11.37 11.98
CA ASN A 226 1.01 12.23 13.03
C ASN A 226 2.52 12.02 13.31
N GLY A 227 3.19 11.15 12.57
CA GLY A 227 4.62 10.83 12.69
C GLY A 227 4.96 9.76 13.73
N LYS A 228 3.98 9.22 14.45
CA LYS A 228 4.20 8.10 15.38
C LYS A 228 4.58 6.84 14.61
N VAL A 229 5.46 6.03 15.20
CA VAL A 229 5.94 4.78 14.61
C VAL A 229 5.12 3.63 15.19
N ILE A 230 4.47 2.86 14.32
CA ILE A 230 3.85 1.58 14.65
C ILE A 230 4.86 0.49 14.29
N TRP A 231 5.07 -0.44 15.21
CA TRP A 231 5.88 -1.62 14.98
C TRP A 231 5.11 -2.86 15.42
N GLY A 232 4.81 -3.74 14.47
CA GLY A 232 4.32 -5.08 14.76
C GLY A 232 5.46 -5.96 15.26
N PHE A 233 5.34 -6.49 16.48
CA PHE A 233 6.41 -7.18 17.21
C PHE A 233 5.84 -8.16 18.24
N GLU A 234 6.49 -9.33 18.44
CA GLU A 234 6.41 -10.27 19.59
C GLU A 234 5.02 -10.71 20.12
N TYR A 235 4.76 -12.01 20.30
CA TYR A 235 3.48 -12.55 20.84
C TYR A 235 2.22 -11.92 20.19
N SER A 236 2.34 -11.59 18.91
CA SER A 236 1.33 -10.86 18.16
C SER A 236 1.06 -9.44 18.66
N GLY A 237 2.06 -8.73 19.17
CA GLY A 237 1.95 -7.37 19.68
C GLY A 237 2.04 -6.31 18.58
N VAL A 238 1.39 -5.17 18.83
CA VAL A 238 1.57 -3.94 18.05
C VAL A 238 2.00 -2.86 19.04
N TYR A 239 3.18 -2.29 18.81
CA TYR A 239 3.80 -1.29 19.66
C TYR A 239 3.73 0.07 18.98
N ARG A 240 3.61 1.13 19.78
CA ARG A 240 3.65 2.50 19.28
C ARG A 240 4.70 3.34 19.98
N TYR A 241 5.44 4.08 19.16
CA TYR A 241 6.45 5.03 19.61
C TYR A 241 6.11 6.43 19.13
N GLU A 242 6.48 7.40 19.95
CA GLU A 242 6.51 8.80 19.58
C GLU A 242 7.51 9.05 18.45
N PRO A 243 7.38 10.15 17.69
CA PRO A 243 8.30 10.46 16.60
C PRO A 243 9.77 10.54 17.04
N ASN A 244 10.08 10.77 18.31
CA ASN A 244 11.45 10.78 18.83
C ASN A 244 11.99 9.39 19.21
N GLY A 245 11.19 8.32 19.09
CA GLY A 245 11.56 6.95 19.45
C GLY A 245 11.28 6.56 20.91
N SER A 246 10.72 7.45 21.73
CA SER A 246 10.22 7.07 23.06
C SER A 246 8.90 6.28 22.96
N PRO A 247 8.60 5.32 23.85
CA PRO A 247 7.31 4.61 23.83
C PRO A 247 6.13 5.57 24.03
N ASP A 248 5.08 5.42 23.23
CA ASP A 248 3.83 6.15 23.43
C ASP A 248 2.96 5.44 24.46
N LEU A 249 3.13 5.79 25.74
CA LEU A 249 2.41 5.17 26.85
C LEU A 249 0.88 5.38 26.83
N SER A 250 0.35 6.23 25.94
CA SER A 250 -1.09 6.41 25.75
C SER A 250 -1.73 5.36 24.83
N PHE A 251 -0.92 4.54 24.15
CA PHE A 251 -1.39 3.49 23.26
C PHE A 251 -1.60 2.18 24.00
N GLY A 252 -2.81 1.62 23.89
CA GLY A 252 -3.14 0.32 24.47
C GLY A 252 -2.82 0.26 25.98
N SER A 253 -2.06 -0.75 26.37
CA SER A 253 -1.48 -0.87 27.71
C SER A 253 0.01 -0.61 27.62
N ASP A 254 0.49 0.47 28.24
CA ASP A 254 1.93 0.80 28.31
C ASP A 254 2.64 0.85 26.94
N GLY A 255 1.95 1.38 25.93
CA GLY A 255 2.51 1.60 24.60
C GLY A 255 2.38 0.43 23.62
N HIS A 256 1.61 -0.60 23.96
CA HIS A 256 1.35 -1.71 23.07
C HIS A 256 -0.04 -2.34 23.26
N VAL A 257 -0.43 -3.13 22.28
CA VAL A 257 -1.59 -4.02 22.32
C VAL A 257 -1.16 -5.42 21.92
N LEU A 258 -1.80 -6.45 22.48
CA LEU A 258 -1.60 -7.84 22.07
C LEU A 258 -2.76 -8.29 21.19
N CYS A 259 -2.43 -8.85 20.03
CA CYS A 259 -3.42 -9.45 19.14
C CYS A 259 -3.88 -10.80 19.68
N PRO A 260 -5.14 -11.18 19.46
CA PRO A 260 -5.73 -12.38 20.05
C PRO A 260 -5.30 -13.69 19.37
N PHE A 261 -4.33 -13.65 18.44
CA PHE A 261 -3.92 -14.77 17.58
C PHE A 261 -2.47 -15.20 17.81
N LEU A 262 -2.05 -16.33 17.23
CA LEU A 262 -0.79 -17.01 17.57
C LEU A 262 0.45 -16.36 16.95
N VAL A 263 0.33 -15.86 15.73
CA VAL A 263 1.45 -15.28 14.98
C VAL A 263 0.95 -14.06 14.22
N LEU A 264 1.54 -12.89 14.43
CA LEU A 264 1.29 -11.69 13.63
C LEU A 264 2.08 -11.76 12.32
N THR A 265 1.43 -11.68 11.18
CA THR A 265 2.06 -11.72 9.85
C THR A 265 2.17 -10.36 9.19
N SER A 266 1.19 -9.48 9.39
CA SER A 266 1.17 -8.15 8.79
C SER A 266 0.38 -7.17 9.66
N VAL A 267 0.74 -5.89 9.57
CA VAL A 267 -0.01 -4.76 10.13
C VAL A 267 -0.21 -3.77 9.00
N ILE A 268 -1.37 -3.12 8.93
CA ILE A 268 -1.62 -2.02 7.99
C ILE A 268 -2.38 -0.90 8.69
N ILE A 269 -2.21 0.32 8.21
CA ILE A 269 -2.88 1.51 8.76
C ILE A 269 -3.90 2.03 7.75
N GLN A 270 -5.17 2.10 8.18
CA GLN A 270 -6.24 2.67 7.38
C GLN A 270 -6.11 4.21 7.27
N PRO A 271 -6.67 4.85 6.22
CA PRO A 271 -6.62 6.30 6.08
C PRO A 271 -7.18 7.10 7.26
N ASP A 272 -8.09 6.51 8.05
CA ASP A 272 -8.65 7.09 9.27
C ASP A 272 -7.75 6.90 10.52
N GLY A 273 -6.58 6.28 10.35
CA GLY A 273 -5.61 6.03 11.41
C GLY A 273 -5.88 4.77 12.24
N LYS A 274 -6.93 4.00 11.93
CA LYS A 274 -7.15 2.68 12.53
C LYS A 274 -6.09 1.69 12.06
N ILE A 275 -5.80 0.72 12.91
CA ILE A 275 -4.74 -0.27 12.69
C ILE A 275 -5.41 -1.62 12.49
N VAL A 276 -5.09 -2.31 11.39
CA VAL A 276 -5.55 -3.68 11.14
C VAL A 276 -4.34 -4.60 11.20
N ALA A 277 -4.41 -5.63 12.03
CA ALA A 277 -3.37 -6.62 12.20
C ALA A 277 -3.88 -7.99 11.75
N PHE A 278 -3.02 -8.74 11.06
CA PHE A 278 -3.30 -10.04 10.45
C PHE A 278 -2.42 -11.09 11.09
N GLY A 279 -2.95 -12.29 11.26
CA GLY A 279 -2.13 -13.33 11.84
C GLY A 279 -2.67 -14.74 11.73
N GLY A 280 -1.76 -15.69 11.89
CA GLY A 280 -2.05 -17.11 12.03
C GLY A 280 -2.86 -17.38 13.29
N TRP A 281 -3.96 -18.13 13.12
CA TRP A 281 -4.79 -18.66 14.18
C TRP A 281 -4.49 -20.16 14.36
N ASN A 282 -5.44 -20.92 14.90
CA ASN A 282 -5.39 -22.37 15.04
C ASN A 282 -5.70 -23.09 13.72
N GLY A 283 -5.00 -24.20 13.46
CA GLY A 283 -5.37 -25.18 12.42
C GLY A 283 -5.44 -24.62 11.00
N ASN A 284 -4.36 -24.00 10.53
CA ASN A 284 -4.23 -23.35 9.20
C ASN A 284 -5.28 -22.26 8.92
N SER A 285 -5.89 -21.70 9.97
CA SER A 285 -6.79 -20.54 9.87
C SER A 285 -6.01 -19.26 10.12
N TYR A 286 -6.56 -18.14 9.68
CA TYR A 286 -6.03 -16.82 10.02
C TYR A 286 -7.10 -15.94 10.65
N ALA A 287 -6.67 -14.81 11.20
CA ALA A 287 -7.54 -13.82 11.80
C ALA A 287 -7.07 -12.40 11.48
N LEU A 288 -8.03 -11.48 11.50
CA LEU A 288 -7.79 -10.05 11.44
C LEU A 288 -8.32 -9.43 12.72
N VAL A 289 -7.57 -8.49 13.29
CA VAL A 289 -8.07 -7.65 14.36
C VAL A 289 -7.94 -6.18 13.97
N ARG A 290 -8.95 -5.36 14.27
CA ARG A 290 -8.87 -3.91 14.10
C ARG A 290 -8.84 -3.19 15.43
N TYR A 291 -7.90 -2.25 15.56
CA TYR A 291 -7.77 -1.33 16.67
C TYR A 291 -8.08 0.10 16.22
N ASN A 292 -8.72 0.85 17.11
CA ASN A 292 -8.80 2.29 17.02
C ASN A 292 -7.40 2.91 17.12
N ILE A 293 -7.28 4.19 16.74
CA ILE A 293 -6.02 4.92 16.80
C ILE A 293 -5.37 4.86 18.19
N ASN A 294 -6.13 4.75 19.29
CA ASN A 294 -5.58 4.66 20.66
C ASN A 294 -5.21 3.23 21.10
N GLY A 295 -5.38 2.22 20.25
CA GLY A 295 -5.12 0.81 20.57
C GLY A 295 -6.30 0.07 21.21
N SER A 296 -7.44 0.74 21.47
CA SER A 296 -8.65 0.02 21.89
C SER A 296 -9.23 -0.80 20.72
N PRO A 297 -9.79 -2.00 20.94
CA PRO A 297 -10.44 -2.77 19.87
C PRO A 297 -11.58 -1.98 19.21
N ASP A 298 -11.65 -2.01 17.88
CA ASP A 298 -12.77 -1.41 17.13
C ASP A 298 -13.93 -2.41 17.04
N THR A 299 -14.93 -2.25 17.92
CA THR A 299 -16.09 -3.15 17.99
C THR A 299 -16.99 -3.13 16.76
N SER A 300 -16.78 -2.21 15.81
CA SER A 300 -17.49 -2.19 14.52
C SER A 300 -16.88 -3.12 13.45
N PHE A 301 -15.73 -3.74 13.73
CA PHE A 301 -15.05 -4.65 12.82
C PHE A 301 -15.27 -6.11 13.24
N GLY A 302 -15.85 -6.92 12.36
CA GLY A 302 -16.16 -8.32 12.66
C GLY A 302 -16.91 -8.50 13.98
N LEU A 303 -16.51 -9.49 14.77
CA LEU A 303 -17.03 -9.74 16.11
C LEU A 303 -16.10 -9.12 17.16
N ASN A 304 -16.50 -7.98 17.73
CA ASN A 304 -15.73 -7.25 18.77
C ASN A 304 -14.30 -6.89 18.34
N GLY A 305 -14.12 -6.49 17.08
CA GLY A 305 -12.82 -6.14 16.52
C GLY A 305 -12.09 -7.31 15.88
N LEU A 306 -12.61 -8.54 15.94
CA LEU A 306 -11.96 -9.75 15.44
C LEU A 306 -12.76 -10.40 14.29
N VAL A 307 -12.05 -10.76 13.24
CA VAL A 307 -12.54 -11.63 12.16
C VAL A 307 -11.72 -12.91 12.20
N THR A 308 -12.38 -14.06 12.25
CA THR A 308 -11.73 -15.37 12.10
C THR A 308 -12.09 -15.97 10.75
N ALA A 309 -11.08 -16.38 10.00
CA ALA A 309 -11.24 -16.87 8.64
C ALA A 309 -10.63 -18.28 8.53
N PRO A 310 -11.45 -19.34 8.60
CA PRO A 310 -10.99 -20.72 8.53
C PRO A 310 -10.82 -21.18 7.08
N ILE A 311 -10.12 -20.40 6.26
CA ILE A 311 -10.08 -20.61 4.81
C ILE A 311 -8.76 -21.23 4.31
N GLY A 312 -7.90 -21.74 5.20
CA GLY A 312 -6.73 -22.52 4.80
C GLY A 312 -5.67 -21.73 4.05
N VAL A 313 -5.58 -20.41 4.29
CA VAL A 313 -4.65 -19.49 3.64
C VAL A 313 -3.57 -19.06 4.64
N TYR A 314 -2.31 -19.10 4.22
CA TYR A 314 -1.19 -18.45 4.87
C TYR A 314 -0.98 -17.09 4.23
N LEU A 315 -1.24 -16.00 4.97
CA LEU A 315 -1.09 -14.64 4.47
C LEU A 315 0.35 -14.15 4.62
N GLY A 316 0.88 -13.54 3.55
CA GLY A 316 2.15 -12.81 3.55
C GLY A 316 1.95 -11.34 3.89
N SER A 317 1.05 -10.66 3.17
CA SER A 317 0.84 -9.21 3.29
C SER A 317 -0.59 -8.78 3.00
N ALA A 318 -0.90 -7.51 3.24
CA ALA A 318 -2.18 -6.90 2.93
C ALA A 318 -2.03 -5.44 2.50
N ALA A 319 -3.00 -4.94 1.72
CA ALA A 319 -3.09 -3.57 1.28
C ALA A 319 -4.54 -3.05 1.37
N ILE A 320 -4.69 -1.73 1.47
CA ILE A 320 -5.98 -1.06 1.61
C ILE A 320 -6.34 -0.37 0.31
N GLN A 321 -7.45 -0.80 -0.30
CA GLN A 321 -7.98 -0.18 -1.51
C GLN A 321 -8.53 1.22 -1.23
N PRO A 322 -8.57 2.11 -2.25
CA PRO A 322 -9.06 3.48 -2.08
C PRO A 322 -10.49 3.60 -1.53
N ASP A 323 -11.32 2.57 -1.72
CA ASP A 323 -12.68 2.48 -1.22
C ASP A 323 -12.79 1.97 0.23
N GLY A 324 -11.65 1.69 0.87
CA GLY A 324 -11.56 1.19 2.24
C GLY A 324 -11.66 -0.33 2.36
N LYS A 325 -11.79 -1.07 1.25
CA LYS A 325 -11.65 -2.53 1.25
C LYS A 325 -10.20 -2.93 1.51
N ILE A 326 -10.01 -4.16 1.99
CA ILE A 326 -8.71 -4.71 2.35
C ILE A 326 -8.46 -5.93 1.46
N VAL A 327 -7.35 -5.93 0.73
CA VAL A 327 -6.90 -7.08 -0.06
C VAL A 327 -5.70 -7.69 0.64
N ALA A 328 -5.79 -8.95 1.02
CA ALA A 328 -4.71 -9.72 1.61
C ALA A 328 -4.19 -10.75 0.60
N ALA A 329 -2.88 -10.97 0.56
CA ALA A 329 -2.24 -11.91 -0.34
C ALA A 329 -1.40 -12.93 0.43
N GLY A 330 -1.31 -14.14 -0.11
CA GLY A 330 -0.54 -15.23 0.47
C GLY A 330 -0.60 -16.49 -0.36
N SER A 331 -0.69 -17.64 0.32
CA SER A 331 -0.81 -18.95 -0.33
C SER A 331 -1.88 -19.82 0.30
N SER A 332 -2.52 -20.66 -0.50
CA SER A 332 -3.45 -21.69 -0.02
C SER A 332 -3.08 -23.04 -0.60
N LYS A 333 -3.57 -24.13 -0.01
CA LYS A 333 -3.33 -25.47 -0.54
C LYS A 333 -4.14 -25.68 -1.82
N GLY A 334 -3.43 -25.83 -2.93
CA GLY A 334 -3.96 -26.18 -4.24
C GLY A 334 -4.46 -27.62 -4.34
N ILE A 335 -5.17 -27.90 -5.43
CA ILE A 335 -5.90 -29.17 -5.67
C ILE A 335 -4.97 -30.38 -5.73
N ASN A 336 -3.72 -30.18 -6.14
CA ASN A 336 -2.72 -31.24 -6.30
C ASN A 336 -1.80 -31.40 -5.07
N GLY A 337 -2.07 -30.66 -3.98
CA GLY A 337 -1.23 -30.65 -2.77
C GLY A 337 -0.04 -29.69 -2.82
N THR A 338 0.17 -28.97 -3.94
CA THR A 338 1.02 -27.78 -4.04
C THR A 338 0.35 -26.59 -3.35
N SER A 339 1.11 -25.57 -2.96
CA SER A 339 0.52 -24.28 -2.57
C SER A 339 0.32 -23.42 -3.81
N ASP A 340 -0.76 -22.65 -3.87
CA ASP A 340 -1.06 -21.72 -4.97
C ASP A 340 -1.14 -20.28 -4.43
N PHE A 341 -0.85 -19.28 -5.26
CA PHE A 341 -1.05 -17.87 -4.91
C PHE A 341 -2.52 -17.65 -4.55
N THR A 342 -2.78 -16.94 -3.45
CA THR A 342 -4.14 -16.65 -3.02
C THR A 342 -4.31 -15.19 -2.62
N LEU A 343 -5.38 -14.57 -3.09
CA LEU A 343 -5.86 -13.28 -2.62
C LEU A 343 -7.19 -13.46 -1.91
N VAL A 344 -7.41 -12.66 -0.88
CA VAL A 344 -8.68 -12.58 -0.15
C VAL A 344 -9.04 -11.11 0.00
N ARG A 345 -10.30 -10.76 -0.28
CA ARG A 345 -10.78 -9.39 -0.09
C ARG A 345 -11.83 -9.29 1.00
N TYR A 346 -11.68 -8.27 1.82
CA TYR A 346 -12.55 -7.91 2.93
C TYR A 346 -13.16 -6.53 2.71
N ASN A 347 -14.41 -6.37 3.14
CA ASN A 347 -15.06 -5.08 3.28
C ASN A 347 -14.44 -4.28 4.45
N GLY A 348 -14.73 -2.98 4.48
CA GLY A 348 -14.26 -2.10 5.55
C GLY A 348 -14.80 -2.45 6.95
N ASP A 349 -15.81 -3.32 7.07
CA ASP A 349 -16.31 -3.85 8.34
C ASP A 349 -15.71 -5.21 8.73
N GLY A 350 -14.81 -5.76 7.89
CA GLY A 350 -14.16 -7.05 8.12
C GLY A 350 -14.96 -8.26 7.62
N SER A 351 -16.13 -8.07 7.02
CA SER A 351 -16.82 -9.16 6.32
C SER A 351 -16.09 -9.51 5.01
N LEU A 352 -16.14 -10.78 4.59
CA LEU A 352 -15.62 -11.19 3.28
C LEU A 352 -16.40 -10.49 2.16
N ASP A 353 -15.70 -10.05 1.14
CA ASP A 353 -16.31 -9.37 0.01
C ASP A 353 -16.83 -10.35 -1.05
N GLY A 354 -18.12 -10.65 -1.00
CA GLY A 354 -18.80 -11.51 -1.97
C GLY A 354 -18.93 -10.95 -3.40
N THR A 355 -18.28 -9.83 -3.73
CA THR A 355 -18.15 -9.34 -5.11
C THR A 355 -16.81 -9.65 -5.75
N PHE A 356 -15.86 -10.20 -4.98
CA PHE A 356 -14.51 -10.51 -5.44
C PHE A 356 -14.34 -11.99 -5.74
N GLY A 357 -13.49 -12.31 -6.73
CA GLY A 357 -13.02 -13.67 -6.97
C GLY A 357 -14.09 -14.66 -7.43
N GLY A 358 -15.17 -14.17 -8.05
CA GLY A 358 -16.30 -15.01 -8.46
C GLY A 358 -17.37 -15.19 -7.38
N GLY A 359 -17.26 -14.49 -6.25
CA GLY A 359 -18.36 -14.26 -5.31
C GLY A 359 -18.16 -14.82 -3.90
N ASP A 360 -17.02 -15.43 -3.63
CA ASP A 360 -16.64 -15.96 -2.30
C ASP A 360 -15.57 -15.10 -1.59
N GLY A 361 -15.11 -14.03 -2.25
CA GLY A 361 -14.09 -13.14 -1.72
C GLY A 361 -12.67 -13.64 -1.89
N ILE A 362 -12.45 -14.74 -2.63
CA ILE A 362 -11.15 -15.41 -2.72
C ILE A 362 -10.77 -15.61 -4.19
N THR A 363 -9.51 -15.43 -4.51
CA THR A 363 -8.96 -15.78 -5.83
C THR A 363 -7.71 -16.61 -5.66
N THR A 364 -7.60 -17.71 -6.40
CA THR A 364 -6.40 -18.52 -6.44
C THR A 364 -5.77 -18.50 -7.83
N VAL A 365 -4.44 -18.51 -7.87
CA VAL A 365 -3.67 -18.47 -9.10
C VAL A 365 -2.57 -19.52 -9.03
N ASP A 366 -2.67 -20.48 -9.94
CA ASP A 366 -1.56 -21.35 -10.32
C ASP A 366 -0.82 -20.69 -11.49
N PHE A 367 0.50 -20.68 -11.42
CA PHE A 367 1.38 -20.23 -12.49
C PHE A 367 1.81 -21.38 -13.42
N ASN A 368 2.19 -22.55 -12.89
CA ASN A 368 2.83 -23.63 -13.66
C ASN A 368 2.72 -25.04 -13.03
N ASN A 369 1.72 -25.33 -12.21
CA ASN A 369 1.62 -26.53 -11.36
C ASN A 369 2.81 -26.69 -10.40
N SER A 370 3.44 -25.58 -10.00
CA SER A 370 4.48 -25.55 -8.97
C SER A 370 3.89 -25.10 -7.63
N SER A 371 4.69 -25.16 -6.58
CA SER A 371 4.33 -24.45 -5.35
C SER A 371 4.57 -22.96 -5.57
N ASP A 372 3.49 -22.19 -5.45
CA ASP A 372 3.44 -20.76 -5.66
C ASP A 372 3.00 -20.10 -4.34
N GLY A 373 3.73 -19.06 -3.91
CA GLY A 373 3.34 -18.29 -2.73
C GLY A 373 3.58 -16.80 -2.91
N ALA A 374 2.57 -15.98 -2.55
CA ALA A 374 2.69 -14.54 -2.53
C ALA A 374 3.38 -14.07 -1.25
N SER A 375 4.32 -13.13 -1.42
CA SER A 375 5.06 -12.49 -0.34
C SER A 375 4.44 -11.14 0.00
N ASP A 376 4.10 -10.34 -1.02
CA ASP A 376 3.59 -8.98 -0.82
C ASP A 376 2.55 -8.53 -1.87
N VAL A 377 1.79 -7.49 -1.53
CA VAL A 377 0.78 -6.85 -2.38
C VAL A 377 0.84 -5.33 -2.29
N ALA A 378 0.92 -4.68 -3.45
CA ALA A 378 0.74 -3.25 -3.61
C ALA A 378 -0.47 -2.92 -4.49
N LEU A 379 -0.93 -1.68 -4.42
CA LEU A 379 -2.01 -1.19 -5.28
C LEU A 379 -1.48 -0.16 -6.28
N ASP A 380 -2.00 -0.22 -7.50
CA ASP A 380 -1.78 0.85 -8.45
C ASP A 380 -2.81 1.98 -8.30
N SER A 381 -2.64 3.06 -9.09
CA SER A 381 -3.52 4.23 -9.06
C SER A 381 -4.97 3.95 -9.46
N GLN A 382 -5.26 2.80 -10.06
CA GLN A 382 -6.61 2.35 -10.41
C GLN A 382 -7.21 1.45 -9.33
N GLY A 383 -6.48 1.17 -8.24
CA GLY A 383 -6.91 0.27 -7.18
C GLY A 383 -6.79 -1.21 -7.54
N ARG A 384 -6.07 -1.56 -8.63
CA ARG A 384 -5.75 -2.94 -8.97
C ARG A 384 -4.64 -3.46 -8.05
N ALA A 385 -4.72 -4.73 -7.67
CA ALA A 385 -3.71 -5.35 -6.83
C ALA A 385 -2.57 -5.91 -7.68
N VAL A 386 -1.34 -5.50 -7.39
CA VAL A 386 -0.10 -6.07 -7.94
C VAL A 386 0.51 -6.92 -6.83
N VAL A 387 0.58 -8.23 -7.05
CA VAL A 387 1.01 -9.21 -6.06
C VAL A 387 2.29 -9.87 -6.54
N VAL A 388 3.27 -9.98 -5.64
CA VAL A 388 4.56 -10.61 -5.93
C VAL A 388 4.85 -11.78 -5.01
N GLY A 389 5.72 -12.67 -5.45
CA GLY A 389 6.22 -13.77 -4.65
C GLY A 389 7.08 -14.71 -5.50
N ALA A 390 6.93 -16.01 -5.30
CA ALA A 390 7.72 -17.00 -6.01
C ALA A 390 6.90 -18.14 -6.61
N SER A 391 7.30 -18.56 -7.81
CA SER A 391 6.82 -19.76 -8.50
C SER A 391 8.02 -20.53 -9.03
N GLY A 392 8.22 -21.77 -8.59
CA GLY A 392 9.37 -22.59 -9.00
C GLY A 392 10.75 -21.97 -8.72
N GLY A 393 10.87 -21.11 -7.70
CA GLY A 393 12.10 -20.39 -7.36
C GLY A 393 12.40 -19.17 -8.24
N MET A 394 11.42 -18.73 -9.05
CA MET A 394 11.49 -17.53 -9.88
C MET A 394 10.56 -16.45 -9.35
N PHE A 395 10.80 -15.18 -9.72
CA PHE A 395 9.85 -14.10 -9.42
C PHE A 395 8.53 -14.43 -10.08
N ALA A 396 7.46 -14.40 -9.31
CA ALA A 396 6.09 -14.49 -9.79
C ALA A 396 5.39 -13.16 -9.49
N ILE A 397 4.77 -12.57 -10.51
CA ILE A 397 4.00 -11.35 -10.40
C ILE A 397 2.63 -11.61 -11.03
N ALA A 398 1.56 -11.27 -10.32
CA ALA A 398 0.21 -11.25 -10.86
C ALA A 398 -0.43 -9.89 -10.63
N ARG A 399 -1.24 -9.44 -11.58
CA ARG A 399 -2.10 -8.27 -11.39
C ARG A 399 -3.56 -8.67 -11.45
N PHE A 400 -4.33 -8.18 -10.48
CA PHE A 400 -5.76 -8.46 -10.32
C PHE A 400 -6.55 -7.18 -10.43
N LEU A 401 -7.72 -7.26 -11.04
CA LEU A 401 -8.63 -6.16 -11.16
C LEU A 401 -9.18 -5.77 -9.79
N GLY A 402 -9.20 -4.46 -9.52
CA GLY A 402 -9.94 -3.90 -8.40
C GLY A 402 -11.41 -3.77 -8.75
N ASP A 403 -12.15 -3.05 -7.89
CA ASP A 403 -13.47 -2.61 -8.29
C ASP A 403 -13.39 -1.73 -9.54
N PRO A 404 -14.37 -1.81 -10.45
CA PRO A 404 -14.41 -0.90 -11.58
C PRO A 404 -14.31 0.51 -11.02
N THR A 405 -13.21 1.18 -11.34
CA THR A 405 -13.06 2.59 -11.02
C THR A 405 -14.28 3.27 -11.63
N PRO A 406 -15.04 4.08 -10.87
CA PRO A 406 -16.14 4.83 -11.45
C PRO A 406 -15.57 5.54 -12.67
N THR A 407 -16.03 5.18 -13.87
CA THR A 407 -15.54 5.81 -15.08
C THR A 407 -15.84 7.28 -14.89
N LEU A 408 -14.79 8.10 -14.78
CA LEU A 408 -14.93 9.55 -14.72
C LEU A 408 -15.76 9.94 -15.95
N THR A 409 -17.01 10.32 -15.74
CA THR A 409 -17.94 10.65 -16.83
C THR A 409 -17.61 11.99 -17.48
N CYS A 410 -16.53 12.63 -17.04
CA CYS A 410 -16.08 13.94 -17.49
C CYS A 410 -14.71 13.84 -18.20
N PRO A 411 -14.46 14.63 -19.26
CA PRO A 411 -13.21 14.60 -20.03
C PRO A 411 -11.95 15.01 -19.25
N ASN A 412 -12.09 15.79 -18.19
CA ASN A 412 -10.99 16.24 -17.33
C ASN A 412 -11.33 15.85 -15.88
N PRO A 413 -10.49 15.07 -15.16
CA PRO A 413 -10.80 14.61 -13.81
C PRO A 413 -11.26 15.72 -12.85
N ILE A 414 -10.71 16.93 -12.95
CA ILE A 414 -11.13 18.06 -12.08
C ILE A 414 -12.59 18.47 -12.29
N ASP A 415 -13.18 18.10 -13.42
CA ASP A 415 -14.56 18.36 -13.75
C ASP A 415 -15.54 17.31 -13.21
N CYS A 416 -15.04 16.22 -12.62
CA CYS A 416 -15.86 15.20 -12.00
C CYS A 416 -16.11 15.58 -10.53
N ALA A 417 -17.36 15.50 -10.11
CA ALA A 417 -17.77 15.96 -8.78
C ALA A 417 -17.07 15.19 -7.65
N ASP A 418 -16.98 13.87 -7.78
CA ASP A 418 -16.29 12.97 -6.85
C ASP A 418 -14.79 13.26 -6.78
N PHE A 419 -14.13 13.44 -7.93
CA PHE A 419 -12.72 13.80 -7.98
C PHE A 419 -12.47 15.18 -7.37
N PHE A 420 -13.28 16.19 -7.72
CA PHE A 420 -13.19 17.55 -7.18
C PHE A 420 -13.30 17.54 -5.64
N VAL A 421 -14.26 16.80 -5.09
CA VAL A 421 -14.47 16.69 -3.64
C VAL A 421 -13.33 15.92 -2.98
N ARG A 422 -12.94 14.78 -3.52
CA ARG A 422 -11.81 13.98 -3.01
C ARG A 422 -10.52 14.80 -3.00
N GLN A 423 -10.27 15.59 -4.04
CA GLN A 423 -9.12 16.48 -4.11
C GLN A 423 -9.15 17.54 -3.00
N HIS A 424 -10.32 18.08 -2.63
CA HIS A 424 -10.41 19.00 -1.49
C HIS A 424 -10.07 18.33 -0.15
N TYR A 425 -10.52 17.09 0.08
CA TYR A 425 -10.12 16.34 1.27
C TYR A 425 -8.60 16.12 1.31
N ARG A 426 -7.98 15.82 0.17
CA ARG A 426 -6.53 15.63 0.08
C ARG A 426 -5.76 16.95 0.28
N ASP A 427 -6.20 18.03 -0.35
CA ASP A 427 -5.46 19.30 -0.37
C ASP A 427 -5.63 20.11 0.92
N PHE A 428 -6.86 20.18 1.44
CA PHE A 428 -7.15 20.97 2.64
C PHE A 428 -6.99 20.13 3.91
N LEU A 429 -7.40 18.85 3.89
CA LEU A 429 -7.50 18.04 5.10
C LEU A 429 -6.44 16.94 5.18
N ASN A 430 -5.63 16.75 4.13
CA ASN A 430 -4.59 15.73 4.06
C ASN A 430 -5.09 14.30 4.41
N ARG A 431 -6.31 13.97 4.00
CA ARG A 431 -6.90 12.63 4.19
C ARG A 431 -7.83 12.27 3.04
N GLU A 432 -8.22 11.00 2.95
CA GLU A 432 -9.35 10.62 2.10
C GLU A 432 -10.67 11.06 2.75
N PRO A 433 -11.71 11.34 1.93
CA PRO A 433 -13.06 11.45 2.45
C PRO A 433 -13.51 10.12 3.06
N ASP A 434 -14.30 10.20 4.12
CA ASP A 434 -15.18 9.10 4.48
C ASP A 434 -16.33 8.99 3.46
N ALA A 435 -16.94 7.80 3.35
CA ALA A 435 -17.97 7.54 2.35
C ALA A 435 -19.17 8.49 2.44
N ALA A 436 -19.58 8.86 3.66
CA ALA A 436 -20.71 9.76 3.87
C ALA A 436 -20.38 11.20 3.46
N GLY A 437 -19.18 11.68 3.81
CA GLY A 437 -18.67 12.99 3.41
C GLY A 437 -18.49 13.12 1.91
N LEU A 438 -17.88 12.10 1.26
CA LEU A 438 -17.74 12.08 -0.20
C LEU A 438 -19.10 12.16 -0.88
N ALA A 439 -20.05 11.31 -0.48
CA ALA A 439 -21.40 11.29 -1.03
C ALA A 439 -22.10 12.64 -0.84
N TYR A 440 -22.12 13.17 0.38
CA TYR A 440 -22.78 14.44 0.70
C TYR A 440 -22.31 15.59 -0.20
N TRP A 441 -21.00 15.81 -0.30
CA TRP A 441 -20.46 16.93 -1.09
C TRP A 441 -20.57 16.69 -2.60
N THR A 442 -20.42 15.44 -3.04
CA THR A 442 -20.57 15.06 -4.45
C THR A 442 -22.01 15.28 -4.91
N ASP A 443 -22.99 14.89 -4.09
CA ASP A 443 -24.41 15.07 -4.37
C ASP A 443 -24.82 16.54 -4.43
N GLN A 444 -24.14 17.43 -3.70
CA GLN A 444 -24.37 18.88 -3.82
C GLN A 444 -24.06 19.39 -5.23
N ILE A 445 -23.00 18.89 -5.87
CA ILE A 445 -22.64 19.26 -7.25
C ILE A 445 -23.58 18.56 -8.23
N ASN A 446 -23.83 17.26 -8.04
CA ASN A 446 -24.67 16.46 -8.93
C ASN A 446 -26.14 16.94 -8.95
N SER A 447 -26.61 17.58 -7.87
CA SER A 447 -27.95 18.18 -7.81
C SER A 447 -28.21 19.24 -8.89
N CYS A 448 -27.15 19.81 -9.48
CA CYS A 448 -27.25 20.79 -10.57
C CYS A 448 -27.65 20.19 -11.93
N SER A 449 -27.70 18.86 -12.08
CA SER A 449 -28.15 18.18 -13.30
C SER A 449 -27.46 18.67 -14.59
N GLY A 450 -26.18 19.05 -14.51
CA GLY A 450 -25.39 19.50 -15.65
C GLY A 450 -25.44 21.00 -15.96
N ASP A 451 -26.17 21.83 -15.19
CA ASP A 451 -26.15 23.29 -15.34
C ASP A 451 -24.76 23.88 -14.96
N PRO A 452 -24.02 24.47 -15.91
CA PRO A 452 -22.67 24.99 -15.65
C PRO A 452 -22.61 26.08 -14.58
N GLN A 453 -23.59 26.99 -14.52
CA GLN A 453 -23.58 28.11 -13.58
C GLN A 453 -23.89 27.64 -12.15
N CYS A 454 -24.79 26.66 -12.03
CA CYS A 454 -25.06 25.99 -10.76
C CYS A 454 -23.82 25.21 -10.28
N ILE A 455 -23.19 24.44 -11.17
CA ILE A 455 -21.99 23.65 -10.84
C ILE A 455 -20.86 24.56 -10.36
N GLU A 456 -20.58 25.65 -11.07
CA GLU A 456 -19.57 26.64 -10.67
C GLU A 456 -19.86 27.21 -9.28
N THR A 457 -21.13 27.61 -9.03
CA THR A 457 -21.57 28.12 -7.73
C THR A 457 -21.40 27.08 -6.62
N LYS A 458 -21.79 25.82 -6.87
CA LYS A 458 -21.61 24.72 -5.90
C LYS A 458 -20.15 24.47 -5.60
N ARG A 459 -19.28 24.43 -6.62
CA ARG A 459 -17.84 24.27 -6.44
C ARG A 459 -17.23 25.38 -5.60
N ILE A 460 -17.55 26.65 -5.88
CA ILE A 460 -17.09 27.80 -5.08
C ILE A 460 -17.51 27.64 -3.62
N ASN A 461 -18.78 27.31 -3.37
CA ASN A 461 -19.30 27.15 -2.01
C ASN A 461 -18.66 25.97 -1.27
N ILE A 462 -18.43 24.85 -1.95
CA ILE A 462 -17.77 23.67 -1.39
C ILE A 462 -16.32 24.02 -1.04
N SER A 463 -15.55 24.60 -1.96
CA SER A 463 -14.18 25.06 -1.68
C SER A 463 -14.13 26.02 -0.49
N ALA A 464 -15.08 26.95 -0.41
CA ALA A 464 -15.20 27.86 0.74
C ALA A 464 -15.51 27.09 2.03
N ALA A 465 -16.37 26.07 1.99
CA ALA A 465 -16.70 25.25 3.16
C ALA A 465 -15.47 24.48 3.70
N TYR A 466 -14.63 23.89 2.84
CA TYR A 466 -13.38 23.27 3.29
C TYR A 466 -12.45 24.30 3.91
N PHE A 467 -12.28 25.45 3.26
CA PHE A 467 -11.43 26.53 3.77
C PHE A 467 -11.90 27.09 5.11
N LEU A 468 -13.21 27.13 5.35
CA LEU A 468 -13.80 27.61 6.60
C LEU A 468 -14.00 26.52 7.65
N SER A 469 -13.76 25.26 7.30
CA SER A 469 -13.94 24.13 8.21
C SER A 469 -13.04 24.27 9.44
N ILE A 470 -13.54 23.88 10.61
CA ILE A 470 -12.75 23.88 11.86
C ILE A 470 -11.47 23.06 11.68
N GLU A 471 -11.57 21.95 10.98
CA GLU A 471 -10.45 21.06 10.67
C GLU A 471 -9.34 21.81 9.93
N PHE A 472 -9.65 22.49 8.82
CA PHE A 472 -8.65 23.29 8.09
C PHE A 472 -8.14 24.49 8.90
N GLN A 473 -9.02 25.15 9.66
CA GLN A 473 -8.65 26.28 10.51
C GLN A 473 -7.61 25.89 11.58
N GLN A 474 -7.65 24.66 12.06
CA GLN A 474 -6.72 24.13 13.06
C GLN A 474 -5.45 23.52 12.45
N THR A 475 -5.51 22.98 11.24
CA THR A 475 -4.38 22.23 10.66
C THR A 475 -3.61 22.98 9.57
N GLY A 476 -4.30 23.62 8.63
CA GLY A 476 -3.68 24.21 7.44
C GLY A 476 -3.71 25.73 7.35
N TYR A 477 -4.62 26.37 8.07
CA TYR A 477 -4.86 27.80 7.89
C TYR A 477 -3.72 28.70 8.39
N LEU A 478 -3.01 28.30 9.46
CA LEU A 478 -1.83 29.03 9.94
C LEU A 478 -0.73 29.07 8.86
N VAL A 479 -0.45 27.93 8.23
CA VAL A 479 0.50 27.84 7.11
C VAL A 479 0.05 28.74 5.97
N TYR A 480 -1.21 28.63 5.54
CA TYR A 480 -1.76 29.47 4.48
C TYR A 480 -1.55 30.97 4.77
N ARG A 481 -1.81 31.42 6.00
CA ARG A 481 -1.61 32.81 6.40
C ARG A 481 -0.14 33.21 6.44
N LEU A 482 0.74 32.32 6.89
CA LEU A 482 2.18 32.57 6.91
C LEU A 482 2.72 32.77 5.49
N TYR A 483 2.36 31.90 4.55
CA TYR A 483 2.75 32.05 3.14
C TYR A 483 2.21 33.35 2.54
N LYS A 484 0.94 33.67 2.83
CA LYS A 484 0.33 34.93 2.38
C LYS A 484 1.01 36.16 2.99
N ALA A 485 1.48 36.10 4.22
CA ALA A 485 2.19 37.21 4.88
C ALA A 485 3.63 37.34 4.40
N ALA A 486 4.34 36.22 4.23
CA ALA A 486 5.74 36.17 3.82
C ALA A 486 5.95 36.51 2.33
N TYR A 487 5.02 36.06 1.47
CA TYR A 487 5.15 36.15 0.01
C TYR A 487 4.03 36.96 -0.66
N GLY A 488 3.26 37.74 0.12
CA GLY A 488 1.99 38.33 -0.27
C GLY A 488 1.92 38.97 -1.68
N ASN A 489 0.72 38.99 -2.26
CA ASN A 489 0.33 39.58 -3.55
C ASN A 489 1.48 40.21 -4.36
N LEU A 490 2.24 39.34 -5.03
CA LEU A 490 3.12 39.77 -6.11
C LEU A 490 2.26 40.51 -7.16
N PRO A 491 2.71 41.67 -7.67
CA PRO A 491 1.94 42.39 -8.68
C PRO A 491 1.63 41.49 -9.88
N GLY A 492 0.35 41.19 -10.11
CA GLY A 492 -0.13 40.42 -11.26
C GLY A 492 -0.18 38.89 -11.09
N ALA A 493 0.12 38.32 -9.92
CA ALA A 493 -0.01 36.87 -9.71
C ALA A 493 -0.42 36.52 -8.26
N PRO A 494 -1.34 35.55 -8.04
CA PRO A 494 -1.58 34.99 -6.72
C PRO A 494 -0.30 34.32 -6.19
N VAL A 495 -0.13 34.30 -4.86
CA VAL A 495 0.99 33.58 -4.20
C VAL A 495 0.91 32.11 -4.58
N PRO A 496 1.90 31.54 -5.30
CA PRO A 496 1.88 30.12 -5.63
C PRO A 496 2.23 29.32 -4.39
N ILE A 497 1.21 28.80 -3.71
CA ILE A 497 1.37 27.79 -2.67
C ILE A 497 1.55 26.45 -3.38
N ARG A 498 2.74 25.87 -3.32
CA ARG A 498 2.97 24.55 -3.90
C ARG A 498 2.47 23.48 -2.94
N LEU A 499 1.71 22.53 -3.46
CA LEU A 499 1.14 21.45 -2.63
C LEU A 499 2.22 20.65 -1.88
N ASN A 500 3.39 20.46 -2.51
CA ASN A 500 4.52 19.75 -1.92
C ASN A 500 5.24 20.50 -0.78
N GLU A 501 5.02 21.81 -0.65
CA GLU A 501 5.52 22.65 0.45
C GLU A 501 4.43 22.83 1.51
N PHE A 502 3.18 23.03 1.08
CA PHE A 502 2.03 23.21 1.95
C PHE A 502 1.73 21.98 2.81
N LEU A 503 1.60 20.79 2.22
CA LEU A 503 1.17 19.59 2.95
C LEU A 503 2.13 19.16 4.07
N PRO A 504 3.46 19.17 3.88
CA PRO A 504 4.39 18.92 4.98
C PRO A 504 4.27 19.94 6.12
N ASP A 505 4.17 21.24 5.80
CA ASP A 505 4.04 22.31 6.79
C ASP A 505 2.72 22.20 7.57
N THR A 506 1.59 21.95 6.89
CA THR A 506 0.29 21.80 7.56
C THR A 506 0.25 20.60 8.48
N ARG A 507 0.86 19.47 8.06
CA ARG A 507 1.01 18.27 8.91
C ARG A 507 1.84 18.56 10.16
N GLY A 508 2.93 19.32 10.03
CA GLY A 508 3.75 19.72 11.17
C GLY A 508 2.97 20.52 12.21
N ILE A 509 2.15 21.48 11.76
CA ILE A 509 1.33 22.32 12.65
C ILE A 509 0.15 21.53 13.23
N GLY A 510 -0.42 20.59 12.49
CA GLY A 510 -1.56 19.77 12.92
C GLY A 510 -1.23 18.68 13.96
N GLN A 511 0.04 18.49 14.34
CA GLN A 511 0.43 17.50 15.34
C GLN A 511 -0.21 17.82 16.70
N GLY A 512 -1.14 16.97 17.15
CA GLY A 512 -1.82 17.11 18.46
C GLY A 512 -3.23 17.71 18.42
N VAL A 513 -3.79 18.00 17.23
CA VAL A 513 -5.18 18.42 17.10
C VAL A 513 -6.13 17.22 17.34
N VAL A 514 -7.04 17.34 18.31
CA VAL A 514 -8.07 16.33 18.61
C VAL A 514 -9.45 16.85 18.20
N VAL A 515 -10.05 16.24 17.18
CA VAL A 515 -11.41 16.58 16.72
C VAL A 515 -12.42 16.18 17.80
N ASN A 516 -13.36 17.08 18.13
CA ASN A 516 -14.41 16.93 19.16
C ASN A 516 -13.98 17.05 20.64
N GLN A 517 -12.78 17.53 20.98
CA GLN A 517 -12.56 17.99 22.35
C GLN A 517 -13.41 19.24 22.61
N ARG A 518 -14.46 19.10 23.44
CA ARG A 518 -15.12 20.25 24.05
C ARG A 518 -14.08 20.97 24.92
N ILE A 519 -13.76 22.20 24.55
CA ILE A 519 -13.04 23.13 25.42
C ILE A 519 -13.91 23.34 26.65
N THR A 520 -13.55 22.71 27.77
CA THR A 520 -14.09 23.11 29.08
C THR A 520 -13.51 24.48 29.38
N GLY A 521 -14.38 25.48 29.40
CA GLY A 521 -14.02 26.89 29.49
C GLY A 521 -13.27 27.27 30.78
N GLU A 522 -12.53 28.36 30.65
CA GLU A 522 -12.13 29.26 31.74
C GLU A 522 -13.34 29.76 32.55
#